data_AF-A0A354SB57-F1
#
_entry.id   AF-A0A354SB57-F1
#
_cell.length_a   1.000
_cell.length_b   1.000
_cell.length_c   1.000
_cell.angle_alpha   90.00
_cell.angle_beta   90.00
_cell.angle_gamma   90.00
#
_symmetry.space_group_name_H-M   'P 1'
#
loop_
_entity.id
_entity.type
_entity.pdbx_description
1 polymer ?
#
loop_
_entity_poly.entity_id
_entity_poly.type
_entity_poly.pdbx_seq_one_letter_code
_entity_poly.pdbx_strand_id
1 'polypeptide(L)'
;MPSNLGALTPDGLAGIDPSKFAGLTAAQLDALKPSALSGLSAEQLANMKPASLGSLSAAQFSSLPPASLAGLKPAQLGAMVPSEIKGMTAEMFDAIPAAALSALTFDQMLALKPAVMQRISAEQIAALSSQVMGALSKDQLARIPAEALSALRAGQLDKLSPQAFPGFSPDQFMDLKPAILSVIDPKQFMALKPAVLGIMTAEQFAAFTPATVKSITLPQIDNLAPAALAGMSGADIKALTDAKIAKLDAAQISNLPPASFAAMKPSQLGAMAPADAVGMTIQQLEALSSKQADFIKPAVVNAMTAEQKAALTP
;
A
#
# COMPACT_ATOMS: atom_id res chain seq x y z
N MET A 1 -28.43 -14.24 34.97
CA MET A 1 -27.72 -12.97 35.27
C MET A 1 -28.11 -12.51 36.66
N PRO A 2 -27.24 -11.80 37.40
CA PRO A 2 -27.58 -11.19 38.68
C PRO A 2 -28.76 -10.23 38.54
N SER A 3 -29.60 -10.13 39.58
CA SER A 3 -30.79 -9.26 39.60
C SER A 3 -30.46 -7.76 39.76
N ASN A 4 -29.25 -7.41 40.22
CA ASN A 4 -28.80 -6.02 40.40
C ASN A 4 -27.47 -5.76 39.68
N LEU A 5 -27.52 -5.62 38.34
CA LEU A 5 -26.34 -5.35 37.52
C LEU A 5 -25.62 -4.05 37.90
N GLY A 6 -26.36 -3.02 38.33
CA GLY A 6 -25.79 -1.71 38.71
C GLY A 6 -24.97 -1.71 40.01
N ALA A 7 -25.00 -2.80 40.78
CA ALA A 7 -24.20 -2.99 42.00
C ALA A 7 -22.98 -3.88 41.80
N LEU A 8 -22.74 -4.41 40.58
CA LEU A 8 -21.59 -5.28 40.32
C LEU A 8 -20.26 -4.53 40.48
N THR A 9 -19.31 -5.18 41.14
CA THR A 9 -17.89 -4.80 41.17
C THR A 9 -17.15 -5.41 39.98
N PRO A 10 -15.92 -4.96 39.66
CA PRO A 10 -15.07 -5.62 38.67
C PRO A 10 -14.95 -7.14 38.90
N ASP A 11 -14.57 -7.55 40.11
CA ASP A 11 -14.41 -8.97 40.46
C ASP A 11 -15.73 -9.74 40.36
N GLY A 12 -16.83 -9.10 40.76
CA GLY A 12 -18.17 -9.67 40.64
C GLY A 12 -18.57 -9.90 39.19
N LEU A 13 -18.20 -9.00 38.28
CA LEU A 13 -18.42 -9.17 36.84
C LEU A 13 -17.50 -10.25 36.27
N ALA A 14 -16.22 -10.24 36.63
CA ALA A 14 -15.21 -11.23 36.19
C ALA A 14 -15.61 -12.67 36.57
N GLY A 15 -16.23 -12.86 37.74
CA GLY A 15 -16.69 -14.16 38.22
C GLY A 15 -17.95 -14.72 37.53
N ILE A 16 -18.62 -13.97 36.64
CA ILE A 16 -19.79 -14.46 35.91
C ILE A 16 -19.35 -15.39 34.78
N ASP A 17 -19.94 -16.59 34.72
CA ASP A 17 -19.71 -17.55 33.64
C ASP A 17 -19.88 -16.88 32.24
N PRO A 18 -18.86 -16.95 31.35
CA PRO A 18 -18.89 -16.33 30.03
C PRO A 18 -20.13 -16.67 29.19
N SER A 19 -20.67 -17.89 29.31
CA SER A 19 -21.86 -18.31 28.56
C SER A 19 -23.09 -17.44 28.85
N LYS A 20 -23.14 -16.77 30.01
CA LYS A 20 -24.28 -15.92 30.39
C LYS A 20 -24.29 -14.59 29.63
N PHE A 21 -23.16 -14.18 29.04
CA PHE A 21 -23.07 -12.94 28.26
C PHE A 21 -23.79 -13.05 26.90
N ALA A 22 -24.04 -14.25 26.39
CA ALA A 22 -24.85 -14.47 25.19
C ALA A 22 -26.32 -14.04 25.37
N GLY A 23 -26.80 -14.01 26.61
CA GLY A 23 -28.16 -13.58 26.97
C GLY A 23 -28.31 -12.10 27.26
N LEU A 24 -27.23 -11.31 27.28
CA LEU A 24 -27.30 -9.90 27.66
C LEU A 24 -28.00 -9.03 26.62
N THR A 25 -28.97 -8.26 27.11
CA THR A 25 -29.67 -7.22 26.35
C THR A 25 -28.94 -5.88 26.46
N ALA A 26 -29.19 -4.97 25.51
CA ALA A 26 -28.66 -3.61 25.54
C ALA A 26 -29.03 -2.88 26.86
N ALA A 27 -30.27 -3.00 27.32
CA ALA A 27 -30.72 -2.39 28.58
C ALA A 27 -29.99 -2.94 29.82
N GLN A 28 -29.63 -4.23 29.81
CA GLN A 28 -28.85 -4.82 30.90
C GLN A 28 -27.39 -4.35 30.89
N LEU A 29 -26.82 -4.12 29.70
CA LEU A 29 -25.49 -3.53 29.58
C LEU A 29 -25.49 -2.06 29.99
N ASP A 30 -26.50 -1.29 29.59
CA ASP A 30 -26.66 0.12 29.99
C ASP A 30 -26.76 0.27 31.51
N ALA A 31 -27.38 -0.69 32.20
CA ALA A 31 -27.44 -0.72 33.66
C ALA A 31 -26.10 -1.00 34.36
N LEU A 32 -25.05 -1.48 33.64
CA LEU A 32 -23.73 -1.69 34.22
C LEU A 32 -22.99 -0.35 34.36
N LYS A 33 -22.45 -0.09 35.55
CA LYS A 33 -21.55 1.05 35.76
C LYS A 33 -20.26 0.85 34.95
N PRO A 34 -19.70 1.92 34.36
CA PRO A 34 -18.41 1.85 33.67
C PRO A 34 -17.31 1.19 34.52
N SER A 35 -17.27 1.49 35.82
CA SER A 35 -16.31 0.89 36.76
C SER A 35 -16.41 -0.64 36.85
N ALA A 36 -17.58 -1.25 36.67
CA ALA A 36 -17.72 -2.71 36.72
C ALA A 36 -17.10 -3.39 35.50
N LEU A 37 -17.14 -2.72 34.35
CA LEU A 37 -16.64 -3.25 33.08
C LEU A 37 -15.12 -3.44 33.07
N SER A 38 -14.38 -2.82 33.99
CA SER A 38 -12.95 -3.07 34.16
C SER A 38 -12.62 -4.50 34.61
N GLY A 39 -13.62 -5.30 35.00
CA GLY A 39 -13.48 -6.73 35.28
C GLY A 39 -13.87 -7.65 34.12
N LEU A 40 -14.26 -7.11 32.96
CA LEU A 40 -14.68 -7.93 31.82
C LEU A 40 -13.50 -8.70 31.23
N SER A 41 -13.65 -10.02 31.08
CA SER A 41 -12.66 -10.89 30.44
C SER A 41 -12.86 -11.01 28.93
N ALA A 42 -11.84 -11.53 28.23
CA ALA A 42 -11.90 -11.80 26.79
C ALA A 42 -12.98 -12.84 26.46
N GLU A 43 -13.12 -13.90 27.27
CA GLU A 43 -14.10 -14.96 27.08
C GLU A 43 -15.53 -14.44 27.22
N GLN A 44 -15.77 -13.56 28.20
CA GLN A 44 -17.07 -12.92 28.40
C GLN A 44 -17.42 -12.03 27.21
N LEU A 45 -16.49 -11.19 26.76
CA LEU A 45 -16.67 -10.33 25.59
C LEU A 45 -16.94 -11.18 24.33
N ALA A 46 -16.19 -12.26 24.12
CA ALA A 46 -16.37 -13.18 23.00
C ALA A 46 -17.75 -13.87 22.95
N ASN A 47 -18.45 -13.94 24.08
CA ASN A 47 -19.80 -14.51 24.19
C ASN A 47 -20.91 -13.46 24.06
N MET A 48 -20.61 -12.16 24.01
CA MET A 48 -21.62 -11.11 23.82
C MET A 48 -22.16 -11.09 22.38
N LYS A 49 -23.45 -10.77 22.23
CA LYS A 49 -24.03 -10.53 20.90
C LYS A 49 -23.46 -9.25 20.28
N PRO A 50 -23.22 -9.22 18.96
CA PRO A 50 -22.73 -8.03 18.27
C PRO A 50 -23.55 -6.75 18.54
N ALA A 51 -24.89 -6.86 18.46
CA ALA A 51 -25.79 -5.72 18.72
C ALA A 51 -25.70 -5.19 20.17
N SER A 52 -25.34 -6.04 21.13
CA SER A 52 -25.18 -5.63 22.52
C SER A 52 -23.86 -4.86 22.71
N LEU A 53 -22.80 -5.24 21.98
CA LEU A 53 -21.53 -4.49 22.01
C LEU A 53 -21.66 -3.12 21.36
N GLY A 54 -22.35 -2.99 20.23
CA GLY A 54 -22.61 -1.69 19.57
C GLY A 54 -23.63 -0.79 20.30
N SER A 55 -24.12 -1.22 21.46
CA SER A 55 -25.01 -0.43 22.32
C SER A 55 -24.30 0.17 23.53
N LEU A 56 -22.99 -0.04 23.69
CA LEU A 56 -22.24 0.49 24.82
C LEU A 56 -22.13 2.01 24.70
N SER A 57 -22.33 2.70 25.83
CA SER A 57 -22.00 4.13 25.89
C SER A 57 -20.49 4.33 25.74
N ALA A 58 -20.08 5.53 25.30
CA ALA A 58 -18.65 5.86 25.19
C ALA A 58 -17.88 5.68 26.51
N ALA A 59 -18.52 5.98 27.65
CA ALA A 59 -17.92 5.81 28.98
C ALA A 59 -17.76 4.33 29.37
N GLN A 60 -18.73 3.49 29.01
CA GLN A 60 -18.66 2.04 29.22
C GLN A 60 -17.57 1.42 28.34
N PHE A 61 -17.55 1.78 27.05
CA PHE A 61 -16.55 1.29 26.12
C PHE A 61 -15.13 1.69 26.54
N SER A 62 -14.92 2.95 26.97
CA SER A 62 -13.62 3.41 27.44
C SER A 62 -13.17 2.77 28.77
N SER A 63 -14.06 2.10 29.49
CA SER A 63 -13.75 1.42 30.75
C SER A 63 -13.43 -0.07 30.55
N LEU A 64 -13.53 -0.58 29.32
CA LEU A 64 -13.13 -1.95 29.01
C LEU A 64 -11.61 -2.13 29.18
N PRO A 65 -11.14 -3.22 29.79
CA PRO A 65 -9.73 -3.56 29.81
C PRO A 65 -9.25 -3.84 28.38
N PRO A 66 -8.08 -3.34 27.95
CA PRO A 66 -7.52 -3.70 26.64
C PRO A 66 -7.48 -5.21 26.41
N ALA A 67 -7.06 -5.99 27.42
CA ALA A 67 -7.00 -7.45 27.35
C ALA A 67 -8.34 -8.13 27.04
N SER A 68 -9.48 -7.50 27.36
CA SER A 68 -10.80 -8.05 27.01
C SER A 68 -11.06 -8.06 25.50
N LEU A 69 -10.44 -7.14 24.75
CA LEU A 69 -10.61 -7.04 23.31
C LEU A 69 -9.94 -8.18 22.54
N ALA A 70 -9.06 -8.95 23.18
CA ALA A 70 -8.52 -10.19 22.62
C ALA A 70 -9.61 -11.23 22.32
N GLY A 71 -10.79 -11.09 22.92
CA GLY A 71 -11.96 -11.93 22.64
C GLY A 71 -12.85 -11.46 21.48
N LEU A 72 -12.57 -10.29 20.88
CA LEU A 72 -13.40 -9.75 19.80
C LEU A 72 -13.41 -10.65 18.57
N LYS A 73 -14.62 -10.90 18.07
CA LYS A 73 -14.88 -11.62 16.82
C LYS A 73 -15.21 -10.63 15.69
N PRO A 74 -15.06 -11.02 14.40
CA PRO A 74 -15.36 -10.13 13.29
C PRO A 74 -16.77 -9.54 13.34
N ALA A 75 -17.79 -10.38 13.58
CA ALA A 75 -19.17 -9.91 13.65
C ALA A 75 -19.40 -8.87 14.76
N GLN A 76 -18.64 -8.95 15.86
CA GLN A 76 -18.74 -8.01 16.98
C GLN A 76 -18.09 -6.68 16.62
N LEU A 77 -16.88 -6.69 16.06
CA LEU A 77 -16.21 -5.47 15.60
C LEU A 77 -17.04 -4.76 14.53
N GLY A 78 -17.58 -5.50 13.54
CA GLY A 78 -18.41 -4.92 12.49
C GLY A 78 -19.75 -4.34 12.96
N ALA A 79 -20.22 -4.70 14.17
CA ALA A 79 -21.43 -4.14 14.77
C ALA A 79 -21.19 -2.91 15.66
N MET A 80 -19.92 -2.60 15.97
CA MET A 80 -19.57 -1.41 16.72
C MET A 80 -19.89 -0.14 15.91
N VAL A 81 -20.21 0.95 16.60
CA VAL A 81 -20.50 2.23 15.94
C VAL A 81 -19.26 3.12 15.88
N PRO A 82 -19.15 4.04 14.90
CA PRO A 82 -17.99 4.92 14.77
C PRO A 82 -17.64 5.73 16.03
N SER A 83 -18.62 6.07 16.87
CA SER A 83 -18.37 6.78 18.14
C SER A 83 -17.60 5.94 19.17
N GLU A 84 -17.78 4.62 19.18
CA GLU A 84 -17.02 3.70 20.05
C GLU A 84 -15.58 3.58 19.56
N ILE A 85 -15.39 3.41 18.25
CA ILE A 85 -14.07 3.35 17.61
C ILE A 85 -13.27 4.65 17.83
N LYS A 86 -13.95 5.80 17.76
CA LYS A 86 -13.35 7.10 18.10
C LYS A 86 -12.94 7.18 19.57
N GLY A 87 -13.62 6.49 20.48
CA GLY A 87 -13.27 6.43 21.90
C GLY A 87 -12.03 5.61 22.21
N MET A 88 -11.69 4.64 21.35
CA MET A 88 -10.63 3.66 21.56
C MET A 88 -9.24 4.29 21.77
N THR A 89 -8.45 3.66 22.63
CA THR A 89 -7.02 3.96 22.82
C THR A 89 -6.17 3.11 21.87
N ALA A 90 -4.87 3.43 21.78
CA ALA A 90 -3.95 2.59 21.03
C ALA A 90 -3.81 1.19 21.64
N GLU A 91 -3.71 1.10 22.97
CA GLU A 91 -3.56 -0.17 23.69
C GLU A 91 -4.78 -1.07 23.49
N MET A 92 -5.97 -0.49 23.43
CA MET A 92 -7.20 -1.21 23.09
C MET A 92 -7.13 -1.78 21.67
N PHE A 93 -6.69 -0.99 20.70
CA PHE A 93 -6.59 -1.44 19.31
C PHE A 93 -5.54 -2.54 19.13
N ASP A 94 -4.39 -2.43 19.80
CA ASP A 94 -3.33 -3.44 19.77
C ASP A 94 -3.82 -4.81 20.29
N ALA A 95 -4.79 -4.82 21.22
CA ALA A 95 -5.37 -6.04 21.74
C ALA A 95 -6.43 -6.67 20.81
N ILE A 96 -6.86 -5.99 19.75
CA ILE A 96 -7.83 -6.54 18.79
C ILE A 96 -7.15 -7.64 17.95
N PRO A 97 -7.69 -8.87 17.93
CA PRO A 97 -7.17 -9.93 17.06
C PRO A 97 -7.25 -9.51 15.60
N ALA A 98 -6.18 -9.76 14.84
CA ALA A 98 -6.15 -9.45 13.41
C ALA A 98 -7.39 -10.00 12.67
N ALA A 99 -7.82 -11.23 12.98
CA ALA A 99 -9.01 -11.83 12.39
C ALA A 99 -10.28 -10.97 12.53
N ALA A 100 -10.45 -10.24 13.64
CA ALA A 100 -11.62 -9.38 13.85
C ALA A 100 -11.67 -8.21 12.85
N LEU A 101 -10.51 -7.68 12.46
CA LEU A 101 -10.39 -6.54 11.54
C LEU A 101 -10.91 -6.83 10.13
N SER A 102 -11.15 -8.10 9.78
CA SER A 102 -11.74 -8.46 8.48
C SER A 102 -13.16 -7.91 8.30
N ALA A 103 -13.86 -7.60 9.40
CA ALA A 103 -15.20 -7.04 9.42
C ALA A 103 -15.24 -5.55 9.79
N LEU A 104 -14.06 -4.90 9.93
CA LEU A 104 -13.99 -3.45 10.10
C LEU A 104 -14.67 -2.78 8.90
N THR A 105 -15.47 -1.74 9.16
CA THR A 105 -16.16 -0.99 8.11
C THR A 105 -15.41 0.29 7.76
N PHE A 106 -15.80 0.91 6.65
CA PHE A 106 -15.19 2.18 6.23
C PHE A 106 -15.42 3.30 7.25
N ASP A 107 -16.64 3.46 7.77
CA ASP A 107 -16.96 4.51 8.74
C ASP A 107 -16.19 4.33 10.05
N GLN A 108 -15.93 3.08 10.44
CA GLN A 108 -15.08 2.76 11.58
C GLN A 108 -13.61 3.11 11.31
N MET A 109 -13.08 2.80 10.12
CA MET A 109 -11.72 3.16 9.73
C MET A 109 -11.52 4.69 9.73
N LEU A 110 -12.52 5.47 9.29
CA LEU A 110 -12.51 6.93 9.35
C LEU A 110 -12.55 7.48 10.78
N ALA A 111 -13.15 6.73 11.72
CA ALA A 111 -13.23 7.12 13.12
C ALA A 111 -11.94 6.84 13.91
N LEU A 112 -11.00 6.04 13.37
CA LEU A 112 -9.73 5.76 14.03
C LEU A 112 -8.90 7.03 14.21
N LYS A 113 -8.35 7.19 15.42
CA LYS A 113 -7.44 8.29 15.73
C LYS A 113 -6.10 8.09 15.03
N PRO A 114 -5.38 9.18 14.70
CA PRO A 114 -4.01 9.12 14.23
C PRO A 114 -3.05 8.25 15.04
N ALA A 115 -3.14 8.31 16.38
CA ALA A 115 -2.29 7.52 17.27
C ALA A 115 -2.53 5.99 17.15
N VAL A 116 -3.75 5.59 16.75
CA VAL A 116 -4.06 4.18 16.49
C VAL A 116 -3.49 3.76 15.13
N MET A 117 -3.64 4.59 14.10
CA MET A 117 -3.08 4.31 12.77
C MET A 117 -1.55 4.11 12.80
N GLN A 118 -0.85 4.83 13.68
CA GLN A 118 0.60 4.72 13.87
C GLN A 118 1.05 3.43 14.58
N ARG A 119 0.13 2.62 15.10
CA ARG A 119 0.41 1.38 15.83
C ARG A 119 -0.17 0.13 15.18
N ILE A 120 -0.83 0.28 14.03
CA ILE A 120 -1.32 -0.88 13.27
C ILE A 120 -0.12 -1.75 12.89
N SER A 121 -0.20 -3.03 13.23
CA SER A 121 0.83 -4.03 12.89
C SER A 121 0.68 -4.57 11.46
N ALA A 122 1.72 -5.24 10.99
CA ALA A 122 1.73 -5.96 9.72
C ALA A 122 0.60 -7.02 9.63
N GLU A 123 0.39 -7.79 10.71
CA GLU A 123 -0.67 -8.79 10.80
C GLU A 123 -2.07 -8.16 10.70
N GLN A 124 -2.25 -7.02 11.35
CA GLN A 124 -3.50 -6.27 11.32
C GLN A 124 -3.77 -5.66 9.94
N ILE A 125 -2.77 -5.04 9.28
CA ILE A 125 -2.88 -4.57 7.90
C ILE A 125 -3.27 -5.71 6.98
N ALA A 126 -2.62 -6.86 7.11
CA ALA A 126 -2.94 -8.01 6.29
C ALA A 126 -4.41 -8.43 6.50
N ALA A 127 -4.94 -8.39 7.72
CA ALA A 127 -6.32 -8.83 7.96
C ALA A 127 -7.42 -7.85 7.49
N LEU A 128 -7.09 -6.58 7.19
CA LEU A 128 -8.05 -5.62 6.66
C LEU A 128 -8.63 -6.05 5.30
N SER A 129 -9.92 -5.80 5.09
CA SER A 129 -10.54 -6.05 3.79
C SER A 129 -9.99 -5.08 2.73
N SER A 130 -9.97 -5.52 1.47
CA SER A 130 -9.58 -4.64 0.35
C SER A 130 -10.54 -3.47 0.15
N GLN A 131 -11.80 -3.60 0.58
CA GLN A 131 -12.80 -2.54 0.55
C GLN A 131 -12.44 -1.40 1.53
N VAL A 132 -12.05 -1.74 2.76
CA VAL A 132 -11.59 -0.74 3.74
C VAL A 132 -10.31 -0.06 3.27
N MET A 133 -9.34 -0.85 2.79
CA MET A 133 -8.08 -0.32 2.26
C MET A 133 -8.34 0.64 1.10
N GLY A 134 -9.22 0.28 0.17
CA GLY A 134 -9.48 1.08 -1.02
C GLY A 134 -10.03 2.47 -0.75
N ALA A 135 -10.64 2.66 0.41
CA ALA A 135 -11.24 3.92 0.81
C ALA A 135 -10.31 4.79 1.69
N LEU A 136 -9.08 4.34 1.99
CA LEU A 136 -8.11 5.15 2.72
C LEU A 136 -7.76 6.42 1.95
N SER A 137 -7.72 7.54 2.67
CA SER A 137 -7.15 8.79 2.15
C SER A 137 -5.62 8.76 2.17
N LYS A 138 -4.99 9.64 1.39
CA LYS A 138 -3.52 9.84 1.43
C LYS A 138 -3.01 10.18 2.83
N ASP A 139 -3.78 10.93 3.63
CA ASP A 139 -3.35 11.39 4.95
C ASP A 139 -3.45 10.28 6.01
N GLN A 140 -4.37 9.31 5.81
CA GLN A 140 -4.44 8.11 6.64
C GLN A 140 -3.32 7.14 6.27
N LEU A 141 -3.10 6.91 4.96
CA LEU A 141 -2.04 6.02 4.48
C LEU A 141 -0.65 6.49 4.94
N ALA A 142 -0.39 7.79 4.90
CA ALA A 142 0.87 8.39 5.36
C ALA A 142 1.16 8.17 6.87
N ARG A 143 0.15 7.78 7.66
CA ARG A 143 0.30 7.53 9.10
C ARG A 143 0.52 6.07 9.45
N ILE A 144 0.34 5.15 8.51
CA ILE A 144 0.56 3.72 8.73
C ILE A 144 2.07 3.46 8.70
N PRO A 145 2.65 2.72 9.67
CA PRO A 145 4.08 2.38 9.63
C PRO A 145 4.49 1.64 8.35
N ALA A 146 5.73 1.85 7.89
CA ALA A 146 6.25 1.20 6.69
C ALA A 146 6.30 -0.33 6.86
N GLU A 147 6.69 -0.78 8.06
CA GLU A 147 6.74 -2.20 8.44
C GLU A 147 5.35 -2.84 8.36
N ALA A 148 4.30 -2.09 8.70
CA ALA A 148 2.93 -2.57 8.60
C ALA A 148 2.46 -2.69 7.14
N LEU A 149 2.80 -1.71 6.30
CA LEU A 149 2.49 -1.74 4.87
C LEU A 149 3.27 -2.82 4.09
N SER A 150 4.39 -3.30 4.61
CA SER A 150 5.14 -4.44 4.00
C SER A 150 4.32 -5.75 3.91
N ALA A 151 3.27 -5.88 4.74
CA ALA A 151 2.34 -7.02 4.74
C ALA A 151 1.11 -6.83 3.85
N LEU A 152 1.03 -5.73 3.11
CA LEU A 152 -0.04 -5.47 2.15
C LEU A 152 -0.13 -6.60 1.12
N ARG A 153 -1.35 -7.04 0.80
CA ARG A 153 -1.62 -8.04 -0.23
C ARG A 153 -1.96 -7.36 -1.55
N ALA A 154 -1.71 -8.07 -2.66
CA ALA A 154 -2.01 -7.59 -4.01
C ALA A 154 -3.46 -7.09 -4.16
N GLY A 155 -4.44 -7.84 -3.65
CA GLY A 155 -5.86 -7.42 -3.71
C GLY A 155 -6.21 -6.18 -2.88
N GLN A 156 -5.41 -5.83 -1.86
CA GLN A 156 -5.57 -4.60 -1.09
C GLN A 156 -4.95 -3.41 -1.84
N LEU A 157 -3.73 -3.59 -2.38
CA LEU A 157 -3.05 -2.58 -3.19
C LEU A 157 -3.85 -2.22 -4.45
N ASP A 158 -4.41 -3.23 -5.13
CA ASP A 158 -5.29 -3.07 -6.31
C ASP A 158 -6.48 -2.15 -6.02
N LYS A 159 -7.04 -2.20 -4.81
CA LYS A 159 -8.21 -1.41 -4.43
C LYS A 159 -7.89 -0.02 -3.92
N LEU A 160 -6.63 0.31 -3.61
CA LEU A 160 -6.26 1.67 -3.20
C LEU A 160 -6.64 2.67 -4.30
N SER A 161 -7.40 3.70 -3.95
CA SER A 161 -7.72 4.76 -4.92
C SER A 161 -6.44 5.46 -5.41
N PRO A 162 -6.36 5.93 -6.67
CA PRO A 162 -5.24 6.74 -7.13
C PRO A 162 -4.97 7.97 -6.24
N GLN A 163 -6.00 8.51 -5.59
CA GLN A 163 -5.89 9.64 -4.66
C GLN A 163 -5.15 9.28 -3.36
N ALA A 164 -5.04 7.99 -3.01
CA ALA A 164 -4.31 7.51 -1.85
C ALA A 164 -2.80 7.40 -2.11
N PHE A 165 -2.37 7.15 -3.36
CA PHE A 165 -0.96 6.92 -3.71
C PHE A 165 0.00 8.06 -3.34
N PRO A 166 -0.39 9.35 -3.43
CA PRO A 166 0.41 10.44 -2.87
C PRO A 166 0.62 10.34 -1.35
N GLY A 167 -0.08 9.46 -0.64
CA GLY A 167 0.09 9.20 0.78
C GLY A 167 1.31 8.34 1.12
N PHE A 168 1.80 7.52 0.18
CA PHE A 168 3.03 6.76 0.40
C PHE A 168 4.22 7.73 0.56
N SER A 169 4.99 7.55 1.63
CA SER A 169 6.35 8.05 1.72
C SER A 169 7.25 7.23 0.79
N PRO A 170 8.43 7.76 0.41
CA PRO A 170 9.40 6.99 -0.34
C PRO A 170 9.75 5.67 0.36
N ASP A 171 10.08 5.69 1.65
CA ASP A 171 10.42 4.47 2.42
C ASP A 171 9.27 3.46 2.46
N GLN A 172 8.04 3.90 2.73
CA GLN A 172 6.86 3.03 2.73
C GLN A 172 6.64 2.34 1.39
N PHE A 173 6.86 3.05 0.27
CA PHE A 173 6.70 2.46 -1.06
C PHE A 173 7.82 1.47 -1.36
N MET A 174 9.04 1.76 -0.90
CA MET A 174 10.20 0.89 -1.13
C MET A 174 10.12 -0.43 -0.35
N ASP A 175 9.47 -0.43 0.81
CA ASP A 175 9.21 -1.62 1.62
C ASP A 175 8.09 -2.53 1.05
N LEU A 176 7.38 -2.08 0.00
CA LEU A 176 6.41 -2.93 -0.69
C LEU A 176 7.15 -4.03 -1.47
N LYS A 177 6.67 -5.26 -1.32
CA LYS A 177 7.22 -6.41 -2.04
C LYS A 177 7.05 -6.21 -3.55
N PRO A 178 8.10 -6.39 -4.38
CA PRO A 178 7.97 -6.27 -5.84
C PRO A 178 6.82 -7.11 -6.42
N ALA A 179 6.60 -8.32 -5.89
CA ALA A 179 5.53 -9.22 -6.33
C ALA A 179 4.10 -8.61 -6.32
N ILE A 180 3.82 -7.63 -5.45
CA ILE A 180 2.49 -7.00 -5.39
C ILE A 180 2.36 -5.78 -6.32
N LEU A 181 3.45 -5.23 -6.86
CA LEU A 181 3.39 -4.01 -7.69
C LEU A 181 2.75 -4.25 -9.06
N SER A 182 2.66 -5.51 -9.50
CA SER A 182 2.01 -5.89 -10.76
C SER A 182 0.52 -5.53 -10.84
N VAL A 183 -0.13 -5.31 -9.70
CA VAL A 183 -1.54 -4.86 -9.65
C VAL A 183 -1.70 -3.35 -9.74
N ILE A 184 -0.61 -2.56 -9.72
CA ILE A 184 -0.69 -1.11 -9.83
C ILE A 184 -1.12 -0.73 -11.25
N ASP A 185 -2.29 -0.10 -11.36
CA ASP A 185 -2.88 0.32 -12.61
C ASP A 185 -2.25 1.63 -13.16
N PRO A 186 -2.53 1.99 -14.43
CA PRO A 186 -2.05 3.23 -15.03
C PRO A 186 -2.34 4.51 -14.23
N LYS A 187 -3.52 4.64 -13.60
CA LYS A 187 -3.94 5.83 -12.86
C LYS A 187 -3.23 5.92 -11.51
N GLN A 188 -3.10 4.78 -10.82
CA GLN A 188 -2.37 4.67 -9.57
C GLN A 188 -0.88 5.00 -9.77
N PHE A 189 -0.26 4.45 -10.82
CA PHE A 189 1.14 4.76 -11.16
C PHE A 189 1.33 6.26 -11.47
N MET A 190 0.41 6.87 -12.23
CA MET A 190 0.45 8.30 -12.53
C MET A 190 0.31 9.19 -11.28
N ALA A 191 -0.23 8.65 -10.18
CA ALA A 191 -0.37 9.36 -8.92
C ALA A 191 0.86 9.20 -7.99
N LEU A 192 1.86 8.41 -8.37
CA LEU A 192 3.10 8.29 -7.62
C LEU A 192 3.86 9.62 -7.58
N LYS A 193 4.38 9.94 -6.40
CA LYS A 193 5.21 11.13 -6.18
C LYS A 193 6.55 11.01 -6.91
N PRO A 194 7.12 12.12 -7.40
CA PRO A 194 8.47 12.15 -7.96
C PRO A 194 9.54 11.52 -7.05
N ALA A 195 9.44 11.75 -5.74
CA ALA A 195 10.38 11.21 -4.75
C ALA A 195 10.41 9.66 -4.71
N VAL A 196 9.29 8.99 -5.01
CA VAL A 196 9.24 7.52 -5.11
C VAL A 196 9.94 7.06 -6.39
N LEU A 197 9.67 7.72 -7.52
CA LEU A 197 10.28 7.40 -8.80
C LEU A 197 11.81 7.59 -8.78
N GLY A 198 12.28 8.58 -8.03
CA GLY A 198 13.70 8.95 -7.93
C GLY A 198 14.56 7.98 -7.12
N ILE A 199 13.95 7.04 -6.39
CA ILE A 199 14.67 6.03 -5.60
C ILE A 199 14.34 4.59 -5.98
N MET A 200 13.49 4.40 -7.00
CA MET A 200 13.00 3.09 -7.41
C MET A 200 14.12 2.18 -7.91
N THR A 201 14.09 0.90 -7.52
CA THR A 201 15.04 -0.11 -7.97
C THR A 201 14.63 -0.76 -9.29
N ALA A 202 15.59 -1.43 -9.93
CA ALA A 202 15.33 -2.29 -11.09
C ALA A 202 14.27 -3.37 -10.80
N GLU A 203 14.35 -4.02 -9.64
CA GLU A 203 13.43 -5.11 -9.27
C GLU A 203 12.00 -4.62 -9.09
N GLN A 204 11.81 -3.46 -8.44
CA GLN A 204 10.50 -2.85 -8.29
C GLN A 204 9.94 -2.38 -9.64
N PHE A 205 10.76 -1.78 -10.49
CA PHE A 205 10.31 -1.32 -11.80
C PHE A 205 9.91 -2.51 -12.70
N ALA A 206 10.68 -3.60 -12.68
CA ALA A 206 10.40 -4.82 -13.43
C ALA A 206 9.07 -5.49 -13.04
N ALA A 207 8.53 -5.20 -11.86
CA ALA A 207 7.26 -5.75 -11.41
C ALA A 207 6.03 -5.07 -12.04
N PHE A 208 6.17 -3.89 -12.65
CA PHE A 208 5.07 -3.22 -13.33
C PHE A 208 4.73 -3.89 -14.67
N THR A 209 3.47 -3.78 -15.08
CA THR A 209 3.04 -4.29 -16.39
C THR A 209 3.41 -3.31 -17.52
N PRO A 210 3.51 -3.78 -18.78
CA PRO A 210 3.70 -2.89 -19.92
C PRO A 210 2.60 -1.83 -20.08
N ALA A 211 1.38 -2.12 -19.62
CA ALA A 211 0.29 -1.14 -19.62
C ALA A 211 0.54 0.00 -18.62
N THR A 212 1.11 -0.33 -17.46
CA THR A 212 1.52 0.64 -16.44
C THR A 212 2.73 1.44 -16.90
N VAL A 213 3.76 0.80 -17.47
CA VAL A 213 4.93 1.52 -18.02
C VAL A 213 4.51 2.46 -19.17
N LYS A 214 3.54 2.06 -19.99
CA LYS A 214 2.94 2.93 -21.01
C LYS A 214 2.26 4.17 -20.43
N SER A 215 1.84 4.20 -19.15
CA SER A 215 1.18 5.37 -18.55
C SER A 215 2.13 6.46 -18.07
N ILE A 216 3.44 6.17 -17.93
CA ILE A 216 4.47 7.12 -17.46
C ILE A 216 4.36 8.44 -18.22
N THR A 217 4.24 9.55 -17.51
CA THR A 217 4.17 10.89 -18.13
C THR A 217 5.56 11.49 -18.38
N LEU A 218 5.67 12.48 -19.26
CA LEU A 218 6.97 13.14 -19.52
C LEU A 218 7.61 13.74 -18.25
N PRO A 219 6.86 14.41 -17.33
CA PRO A 219 7.44 14.88 -16.08
C PRO A 219 7.86 13.75 -15.11
N GLN A 220 7.24 12.58 -15.20
CA GLN A 220 7.66 11.42 -14.40
C GLN A 220 8.98 10.83 -14.91
N ILE A 221 9.27 10.92 -16.21
CA ILE A 221 10.56 10.49 -16.77
C ILE A 221 11.71 11.32 -16.19
N ASP A 222 11.52 12.63 -16.02
CA ASP A 222 12.54 13.51 -15.40
C ASP A 222 12.94 13.08 -13.97
N ASN A 223 12.10 12.29 -13.30
CA ASN A 223 12.31 11.84 -11.93
C ASN A 223 12.52 10.32 -11.84
N LEU A 224 12.57 9.60 -12.96
CA LEU A 224 12.77 8.16 -12.93
C LEU A 224 14.25 7.87 -12.68
N ALA A 225 14.55 7.15 -11.59
CA ALA A 225 15.92 6.75 -11.27
C ALA A 225 16.55 5.97 -12.44
N PRO A 226 17.78 6.28 -12.88
CA PRO A 226 18.47 5.49 -13.90
C PRO A 226 18.50 4.00 -13.57
N ALA A 227 18.73 3.65 -12.30
CA ALA A 227 18.76 2.26 -11.84
C ALA A 227 17.41 1.51 -12.04
N ALA A 228 16.28 2.20 -12.05
CA ALA A 228 14.97 1.59 -12.31
C ALA A 228 14.90 1.01 -13.74
N LEU A 229 15.54 1.67 -14.70
CA LEU A 229 15.49 1.28 -16.11
C LEU A 229 16.22 -0.04 -16.41
N ALA A 230 17.13 -0.47 -15.53
CA ALA A 230 17.74 -1.80 -15.62
C ALA A 230 16.70 -2.94 -15.44
N GLY A 231 15.54 -2.65 -14.85
CA GLY A 231 14.40 -3.56 -14.75
C GLY A 231 13.48 -3.57 -15.96
N MET A 232 13.68 -2.69 -16.94
CA MET A 232 12.72 -2.51 -18.03
C MET A 232 12.88 -3.60 -19.10
N SER A 233 11.78 -4.23 -19.50
CA SER A 233 11.77 -5.27 -20.54
C SER A 233 11.69 -4.71 -21.96
N GLY A 234 11.91 -5.58 -22.95
CA GLY A 234 11.69 -5.25 -24.36
C GLY A 234 10.23 -4.98 -24.72
N ALA A 235 9.26 -5.44 -23.91
CA ALA A 235 7.85 -5.11 -24.10
C ALA A 235 7.53 -3.69 -23.61
N ASP A 236 8.12 -3.31 -22.47
CA ASP A 236 7.95 -2.00 -21.84
C ASP A 236 8.48 -0.88 -22.72
N ILE A 237 9.72 -1.02 -23.21
CA ILE A 237 10.32 -0.03 -24.11
C ILE A 237 9.50 0.13 -25.39
N LYS A 238 8.97 -0.96 -25.99
CA LYS A 238 8.11 -0.91 -27.18
C LYS A 238 6.78 -0.20 -26.91
N ALA A 239 6.30 -0.22 -25.66
CA ALA A 239 5.06 0.42 -25.28
C ALA A 239 5.19 1.95 -25.11
N LEU A 240 6.42 2.45 -24.90
CA LEU A 240 6.69 3.89 -24.85
C LEU A 240 6.48 4.56 -26.22
N THR A 241 6.11 5.84 -26.19
CA THR A 241 6.02 6.69 -27.38
C THR A 241 7.36 7.30 -27.71
N ASP A 242 7.55 7.73 -28.95
CA ASP A 242 8.77 8.41 -29.41
C ASP A 242 9.09 9.64 -28.52
N ALA A 243 8.08 10.40 -28.12
CA ALA A 243 8.24 11.55 -27.22
C ALA A 243 8.79 11.17 -25.83
N LYS A 244 8.48 9.98 -25.33
CA LYS A 244 8.99 9.48 -24.04
C LYS A 244 10.44 9.01 -24.18
N ILE A 245 10.78 8.37 -25.30
CA ILE A 245 12.16 7.97 -25.60
C ILE A 245 13.05 9.20 -25.73
N ALA A 246 12.59 10.23 -26.46
CA ALA A 246 13.29 11.51 -26.62
C ALA A 246 13.45 12.31 -25.32
N LYS A 247 12.78 11.91 -24.24
CA LYS A 247 12.81 12.56 -22.93
C LYS A 247 13.80 11.90 -21.96
N LEU A 248 14.26 10.68 -22.27
CA LEU A 248 15.29 10.01 -21.48
C LEU A 248 16.61 10.79 -21.58
N ASP A 249 17.39 10.78 -20.51
CA ASP A 249 18.75 11.33 -20.52
C ASP A 249 19.82 10.25 -20.73
N ALA A 250 21.09 10.67 -20.84
CA ALA A 250 22.22 9.77 -21.03
C ALA A 250 22.39 8.76 -19.87
N ALA A 251 22.12 9.16 -18.62
CA ALA A 251 22.25 8.26 -17.47
C ALA A 251 21.17 7.18 -17.50
N GLN A 252 19.93 7.57 -17.80
CA GLN A 252 18.80 6.69 -18.00
C GLN A 252 19.03 5.72 -19.16
N ILE A 253 19.53 6.21 -20.30
CA ILE A 253 19.80 5.38 -21.47
C ILE A 253 20.89 4.35 -21.18
N SER A 254 21.97 4.73 -20.48
CA SER A 254 23.05 3.78 -20.12
C SER A 254 22.59 2.61 -19.25
N ASN A 255 21.49 2.77 -18.51
CA ASN A 255 20.92 1.73 -17.65
C ASN A 255 19.90 0.84 -18.35
N LEU A 256 19.54 1.10 -19.61
CA LEU A 256 18.67 0.20 -20.37
C LEU A 256 19.37 -1.15 -20.61
N PRO A 257 18.70 -2.29 -20.37
CA PRO A 257 19.28 -3.58 -20.74
C PRO A 257 19.54 -3.64 -22.26
N PRO A 258 20.67 -4.23 -22.73
CA PRO A 258 20.96 -4.36 -24.15
C PRO A 258 19.82 -4.99 -24.96
N ALA A 259 19.16 -6.01 -24.42
CA ALA A 259 18.01 -6.64 -25.06
C ALA A 259 16.78 -5.71 -25.18
N SER A 260 16.57 -4.83 -24.20
CA SER A 260 15.50 -3.82 -24.23
C SER A 260 15.84 -2.69 -25.21
N PHE A 261 17.10 -2.26 -25.25
CA PHE A 261 17.58 -1.30 -26.25
C PHE A 261 17.38 -1.85 -27.67
N ALA A 262 17.77 -3.10 -27.91
CA ALA A 262 17.55 -3.81 -29.18
C ALA A 262 16.07 -4.09 -29.48
N ALA A 263 15.17 -3.98 -28.50
CA ALA A 263 13.73 -4.12 -28.73
C ALA A 263 13.07 -2.82 -29.22
N MET A 264 13.77 -1.67 -29.20
CA MET A 264 13.23 -0.40 -29.69
C MET A 264 12.75 -0.51 -31.14
N LYS A 265 11.61 0.12 -31.41
CA LYS A 265 11.09 0.30 -32.78
C LYS A 265 11.98 1.28 -33.55
N PRO A 266 12.01 1.20 -34.90
CA PRO A 266 12.67 2.18 -35.75
C PRO A 266 12.39 3.64 -35.40
N SER A 267 11.11 3.99 -35.14
CA SER A 267 10.73 5.36 -34.78
C SER A 267 11.33 5.83 -33.46
N GLN A 268 11.56 4.92 -32.51
CA GLN A 268 12.11 5.21 -31.19
C GLN A 268 13.61 5.47 -31.26
N LEU A 269 14.35 4.68 -32.04
CA LEU A 269 15.77 4.95 -32.33
C LEU A 269 15.94 6.31 -33.03
N GLY A 270 15.04 6.63 -33.95
CA GLY A 270 14.99 7.94 -34.60
C GLY A 270 14.56 9.09 -33.67
N ALA A 271 13.97 8.79 -32.51
CA ALA A 271 13.52 9.82 -31.56
C ALA A 271 14.63 10.30 -30.62
N MET A 272 15.73 9.54 -30.48
CA MET A 272 16.83 9.86 -29.57
C MET A 272 17.47 11.22 -29.87
N ALA A 273 17.85 11.94 -28.83
CA ALA A 273 18.50 13.24 -28.91
C ALA A 273 20.03 13.06 -29.05
N PRO A 274 20.76 13.99 -29.70
CA PRO A 274 22.21 13.91 -29.79
C PRO A 274 22.92 13.87 -28.44
N ALA A 275 22.36 14.53 -27.41
CA ALA A 275 22.89 14.52 -26.05
C ALA A 275 22.88 13.12 -25.41
N ASP A 276 22.06 12.21 -25.92
CA ASP A 276 21.87 10.86 -25.38
C ASP A 276 22.98 9.90 -25.82
N ALA A 277 23.69 10.23 -26.91
CA ALA A 277 24.69 9.36 -27.51
C ALA A 277 25.78 8.96 -26.51
N VAL A 278 26.19 9.86 -25.63
CA VAL A 278 27.22 9.60 -24.60
C VAL A 278 26.77 8.59 -23.55
N GLY A 279 25.46 8.36 -23.42
CA GLY A 279 24.88 7.35 -22.53
C GLY A 279 24.76 5.96 -23.16
N MET A 280 24.89 5.82 -24.49
CA MET A 280 24.77 4.53 -25.15
C MET A 280 25.96 3.63 -24.81
N THR A 281 25.71 2.45 -24.26
CA THR A 281 26.79 1.50 -23.94
C THR A 281 27.20 0.71 -25.19
N ILE A 282 28.44 0.20 -25.21
CA ILE A 282 28.92 -0.67 -26.29
C ILE A 282 28.01 -1.89 -26.45
N GLN A 283 27.62 -2.53 -25.34
CA GLN A 283 26.72 -3.69 -25.34
C GLN A 283 25.34 -3.38 -25.93
N GLN A 284 24.81 -2.17 -25.71
CA GLN A 284 23.53 -1.76 -26.31
C GLN A 284 23.63 -1.60 -27.83
N LEU A 285 24.73 -1.02 -28.31
CA LEU A 285 24.98 -0.81 -29.74
C LEU A 285 25.24 -2.14 -30.47
N GLU A 286 26.05 -3.02 -29.88
CA GLU A 286 26.31 -4.38 -30.39
C GLU A 286 25.05 -5.25 -30.43
N ALA A 287 24.06 -4.97 -29.57
CA ALA A 287 22.80 -5.69 -29.56
C ALA A 287 21.84 -5.27 -30.70
N LEU A 288 22.11 -4.15 -31.38
CA LEU A 288 21.29 -3.71 -32.53
C LEU A 288 21.55 -4.59 -33.75
N SER A 289 20.50 -4.84 -34.53
CA SER A 289 20.67 -5.32 -35.91
C SER A 289 21.17 -4.19 -36.82
N SER A 290 21.83 -4.54 -37.92
CA SER A 290 22.27 -3.58 -38.94
C SER A 290 21.13 -2.69 -39.46
N LYS A 291 19.94 -3.27 -39.68
CA LYS A 291 18.74 -2.53 -40.08
C LYS A 291 18.23 -1.54 -39.03
N GLN A 292 18.47 -1.81 -37.74
CA GLN A 292 18.08 -0.90 -36.67
C GLN A 292 19.04 0.28 -36.56
N ALA A 293 20.35 0.05 -36.76
CA ALA A 293 21.36 1.11 -36.76
C ALA A 293 21.05 2.22 -37.78
N ASP A 294 20.47 1.86 -38.94
CA ASP A 294 20.05 2.82 -39.98
C ASP A 294 19.02 3.86 -39.50
N PHE A 295 18.30 3.60 -38.40
CA PHE A 295 17.31 4.52 -37.85
C PHE A 295 17.89 5.49 -36.82
N ILE A 296 19.14 5.32 -36.39
CA ILE A 296 19.81 6.29 -35.53
C ILE A 296 20.17 7.52 -36.38
N LYS A 297 19.69 8.69 -35.95
CA LYS A 297 19.93 9.94 -36.69
C LYS A 297 21.43 10.23 -36.84
N PRO A 298 21.88 10.80 -37.97
CA PRO A 298 23.28 11.20 -38.16
C PRO A 298 23.81 12.13 -37.05
N ALA A 299 22.97 13.01 -36.50
CA ALA A 299 23.34 13.88 -35.39
C ALA A 299 23.68 13.12 -34.10
N VAL A 300 23.01 11.99 -33.85
CA VAL A 300 23.28 11.11 -32.71
C VAL A 300 24.57 10.33 -32.95
N VAL A 301 24.74 9.76 -34.16
CA VAL A 301 26.00 9.09 -34.54
C VAL A 301 27.19 10.03 -34.44
N ASN A 302 27.04 11.30 -34.83
CA ASN A 302 28.12 12.28 -34.73
C ASN A 302 28.52 12.61 -33.28
N ALA A 303 27.58 12.52 -32.35
CA ALA A 303 27.82 12.74 -30.92
C ALA A 303 28.42 11.53 -30.19
N MET A 304 28.48 10.36 -30.84
CA MET A 304 29.10 9.15 -30.28
C MET A 304 30.63 9.25 -30.18
N THR A 305 31.21 8.50 -29.24
CA THR A 305 32.65 8.22 -29.16
C THR A 305 33.12 7.33 -30.32
N ALA A 306 34.43 7.24 -30.53
CA ALA A 306 34.99 6.35 -31.55
C ALA A 306 34.64 4.87 -31.30
N GLU A 307 34.66 4.45 -30.03
CA GLU A 307 34.31 3.08 -29.62
C GLU A 307 32.83 2.78 -29.88
N GLN A 308 31.94 3.72 -29.56
CA GLN A 308 30.51 3.59 -29.84
C GLN A 308 30.23 3.47 -31.35
N LYS A 309 30.93 4.25 -32.19
CA LYS A 309 30.78 4.15 -33.66
C LYS A 309 31.24 2.79 -34.18
N ALA A 310 32.34 2.27 -33.65
CA ALA A 310 32.85 0.94 -34.03
C ALA A 310 31.86 -0.17 -33.64
N ALA A 311 31.19 -0.05 -32.50
CA ALA A 311 30.15 -0.98 -32.05
C ALA A 311 28.86 -0.93 -32.89
N LEU A 312 28.62 0.16 -33.62
CA LEU A 312 27.45 0.34 -34.49
C LEU A 312 27.59 -0.37 -35.85
N THR A 313 28.81 -0.74 -36.24
CA THR A 313 29.12 -1.46 -37.47
C THR A 313 29.36 -2.94 -37.17
N PRO A 314 28.30 -3.77 -37.05
CA PRO A 314 28.45 -5.21 -36.87
C PRO A 314 29.09 -5.90 -38.08
#